data_AF-A0A9W8H3B0-F1
#
_entry.id   AF-A0A9W8H3B0-F1
#
_cell.length_a   1.000
_cell.length_b   1.000
_cell.length_c   1.000
_cell.angle_alpha   90.00
_cell.angle_beta   90.00
_cell.angle_gamma   90.00
#
_symmetry.space_group_name_H-M   'P 1'
#
loop_
_entity.id
_entity.type
_entity.pdbx_description
1 polymer ?
#
loop_
_entity_poly.entity_id
_entity_poly.type
_entity_poly.pdbx_seq_one_letter_code
_entity_poly.pdbx_strand_id
1 'polypeptide(L)'
;MRGEDPKPTPTKTTTTSSSTKATKTSSTKTTATDKNDDDDDNNNNEPTESFDESYEETGMPGSVLLQTPDYMSVPTPMFEIGEKVTLGWKYTNDTARPPAKLSICGKFPRGSNKSPNPASLCDWDIAVNISGSLNKYIWDTRTVGAPGVAFVASSGYLMYFYDGDYGVNNPRPGAGRIVPSLFWFNMYNSRYDQTNQGVPAGYDPSPAAPAAALRVWSAMALTVLAVAAAMG
;
A
#
# COMPACT_ATOMS: atom_id res chain seq x y z
N MET A 1 60.08 -9.53 -10.00
CA MET A 1 59.59 -8.47 -9.09
C MET A 1 58.32 -8.99 -8.46
N ARG A 2 58.24 -9.06 -7.12
CA ARG A 2 57.01 -9.42 -6.41
C ARG A 2 56.28 -8.13 -6.06
N GLY A 3 55.00 -8.01 -6.44
CA GLY A 3 54.13 -6.95 -5.94
C GLY A 3 53.72 -7.27 -4.51
N GLU A 4 53.69 -6.26 -3.65
CA GLU A 4 53.23 -6.39 -2.26
C GLU A 4 51.74 -6.03 -2.18
N ASP A 5 50.95 -6.90 -1.55
CA ASP A 5 49.52 -6.67 -1.36
C ASP A 5 49.24 -5.56 -0.33
N PRO A 6 48.26 -4.68 -0.55
CA PRO A 6 47.94 -3.60 0.37
C PRO A 6 47.26 -4.11 1.65
N LYS A 7 47.86 -3.77 2.80
CA LYS A 7 47.37 -4.07 4.15
C LYS A 7 46.04 -3.34 4.45
N PRO A 8 45.00 -4.02 5.00
CA PRO A 8 43.74 -3.37 5.32
C PRO A 8 43.83 -2.44 6.53
N THR A 9 43.22 -1.26 6.42
CA THR A 9 43.11 -0.25 7.48
C THR A 9 41.86 -0.50 8.33
N PRO A 10 41.93 -0.49 9.68
CA PRO A 10 40.76 -0.64 10.53
C PRO A 10 39.91 0.64 10.57
N THR A 11 38.67 0.58 10.07
CA THR A 11 37.70 1.68 10.20
C THR A 11 37.14 1.74 11.63
N LYS A 12 37.20 2.92 12.25
CA LYS A 12 36.71 3.15 13.61
C LYS A 12 35.18 3.02 13.70
N THR A 13 34.72 2.24 14.67
CA THR A 13 33.32 2.22 15.12
C THR A 13 33.01 3.48 15.93
N THR A 14 32.11 4.34 15.45
CA THR A 14 31.60 5.48 16.24
C THR A 14 30.39 5.03 17.04
N THR A 15 30.60 4.72 18.31
CA THR A 15 29.52 4.41 19.26
C THR A 15 29.01 5.71 19.87
N THR A 16 27.79 6.13 19.52
CA THR A 16 27.18 7.32 20.13
C THR A 16 26.30 6.91 21.31
N SER A 17 26.80 7.14 22.52
CA SER A 17 26.07 6.88 23.77
C SER A 17 25.86 8.18 24.55
N SER A 18 24.60 8.45 24.90
CA SER A 18 24.12 9.22 26.08
C SER A 18 24.80 10.56 26.48
N SER A 19 23.99 11.61 26.63
CA SER A 19 24.04 12.39 27.88
C SER A 19 22.74 13.17 28.14
N THR A 20 22.03 12.76 29.20
CA THR A 20 20.91 13.50 29.79
C THR A 20 21.45 14.67 30.61
N LYS A 21 20.99 15.91 30.38
CA LYS A 21 21.42 17.08 31.18
C LYS A 21 20.31 17.60 32.08
N ALA A 22 20.30 17.16 33.33
CA ALA A 22 19.49 17.74 34.39
C ALA A 22 20.10 19.05 34.91
N THR A 23 19.27 20.03 35.31
CA THR A 23 19.72 21.28 35.95
C THR A 23 18.89 21.57 37.21
N LYS A 24 19.59 21.96 38.30
CA LYS A 24 19.10 22.28 39.65
C LYS A 24 19.65 23.64 40.11
N THR A 25 19.08 24.39 41.07
CA THR A 25 17.74 24.43 41.70
C THR A 25 17.68 25.75 42.51
N SER A 26 16.57 26.49 42.48
CA SER A 26 16.33 27.63 43.40
C SER A 26 14.83 27.96 43.44
N SER A 27 14.00 27.45 44.36
CA SER A 27 13.90 27.76 45.81
C SER A 27 13.36 29.17 46.14
N THR A 28 12.03 29.28 46.31
CA THR A 28 11.38 30.31 47.13
C THR A 28 10.30 29.63 48.00
N LYS A 29 9.90 30.27 49.10
CA LYS A 29 9.52 29.64 50.37
C LYS A 29 8.02 29.83 50.72
N THR A 30 7.37 28.75 51.19
CA THR A 30 6.19 28.68 52.09
C THR A 30 5.01 29.67 51.95
N THR A 31 3.80 29.10 51.82
CA THR A 31 2.78 29.15 52.91
C THR A 31 1.98 27.84 52.90
N ALA A 32 1.41 27.42 54.04
CA ALA A 32 0.67 26.17 54.18
C ALA A 32 -0.75 26.40 54.73
N THR A 33 -1.74 25.75 54.10
CA THR A 33 -3.12 25.51 54.59
C THR A 33 -3.61 24.27 53.83
N ASP A 34 -3.60 23.07 54.40
CA ASP A 34 -4.65 22.40 55.22
C ASP A 34 -5.74 21.71 54.36
N LYS A 35 -6.23 20.57 54.88
CA LYS A 35 -6.91 19.43 54.23
C LYS A 35 -8.07 19.71 53.26
N ASN A 36 -8.18 18.87 52.22
CA ASN A 36 -9.22 17.84 51.96
C ASN A 36 -8.68 16.94 50.83
N ASP A 37 -8.80 15.61 50.84
CA ASP A 37 -9.98 14.73 50.67
C ASP A 37 -10.62 14.79 49.26
N ASP A 38 -11.05 13.61 48.80
CA ASP A 38 -11.71 13.24 47.53
C ASP A 38 -10.91 12.97 46.22
N ASP A 39 -11.26 11.80 45.66
CA ASP A 39 -11.28 11.27 44.29
C ASP A 39 -10.00 11.13 43.42
N ASP A 40 -9.63 9.84 43.28
CA ASP A 40 -8.70 9.24 42.31
C ASP A 40 -9.38 9.04 40.94
N ASP A 41 -9.83 10.14 40.33
CA ASP A 41 -10.55 10.10 39.05
C ASP A 41 -9.57 10.15 37.86
N ASN A 42 -9.14 8.96 37.44
CA ASN A 42 -8.15 8.73 36.39
C ASN A 42 -8.73 9.06 34.99
N ASN A 43 -8.86 10.37 34.72
CA ASN A 43 -9.54 10.91 33.56
C ASN A 43 -8.70 10.76 32.28
N ASN A 44 -8.79 9.56 31.71
CA ASN A 44 -8.16 9.14 30.46
C ASN A 44 -8.92 9.78 29.28
N ASN A 45 -8.75 11.10 29.10
CA ASN A 45 -9.25 11.84 27.94
C ASN A 45 -8.53 11.38 26.66
N GLU A 46 -9.03 10.31 26.05
CA GLU A 46 -8.85 10.14 24.61
C GLU A 46 -9.41 11.37 23.89
N PRO A 47 -8.80 11.83 22.77
CA PRO A 47 -9.36 12.92 21.99
C PRO A 47 -10.70 12.46 21.40
N THR A 48 -11.81 12.93 21.97
CA THR A 48 -13.12 12.85 21.31
C THR A 48 -13.07 13.75 20.08
N GLU A 49 -12.69 13.14 18.94
CA GLU A 49 -12.79 13.75 17.60
C GLU A 49 -14.14 14.45 17.48
N SER A 50 -14.10 15.78 17.33
CA SER A 50 -15.32 16.59 17.25
C SER A 50 -16.05 16.25 15.95
N PHE A 51 -17.02 15.33 16.06
CA PHE A 51 -17.90 14.99 14.96
C PHE A 51 -18.64 16.26 14.55
N ASP A 52 -18.43 16.67 13.31
CA ASP A 52 -19.19 17.78 12.71
C ASP A 52 -20.62 17.28 12.43
N GLU A 53 -21.49 17.45 13.43
CA GLU A 53 -22.91 17.05 13.43
C GLU A 53 -23.73 17.74 12.34
N SER A 54 -23.18 18.76 11.65
CA SER A 54 -23.90 19.57 10.66
C SER A 54 -23.96 18.97 9.25
N TYR A 55 -23.35 17.81 9.00
CA TYR A 55 -23.36 17.17 7.68
C TYR A 55 -24.34 16.00 7.60
N GLU A 56 -25.33 16.08 6.70
CA GLU A 56 -26.23 14.96 6.44
C GLU A 56 -25.45 13.72 5.95
N GLU A 57 -25.63 12.59 6.63
CA GLU A 57 -24.95 11.32 6.32
C GLU A 57 -25.48 10.64 5.02
N THR A 58 -26.29 11.36 4.23
CA THR A 58 -27.07 10.85 3.08
C THR A 58 -26.28 10.75 1.77
N GLY A 59 -25.02 11.19 1.74
CA GLY A 59 -24.15 11.16 0.55
C GLY A 59 -23.34 9.87 0.37
N MET A 60 -22.84 9.65 -0.85
CA MET A 60 -21.89 8.57 -1.13
C MET A 60 -20.50 8.89 -0.53
N PRO A 61 -19.69 7.88 -0.17
CA PRO A 61 -18.28 8.09 0.11
C PRO A 61 -17.51 8.37 -1.19
N GLY A 62 -16.49 9.21 -1.09
CA GLY A 62 -15.54 9.46 -2.16
C GLY A 62 -14.45 8.40 -2.25
N SER A 63 -13.54 8.55 -3.22
CA SER A 63 -12.38 7.67 -3.38
C SER A 63 -11.19 8.41 -4.00
N VAL A 64 -10.06 7.72 -4.11
CA VAL A 64 -8.86 8.23 -4.80
C VAL A 64 -8.83 7.73 -6.24
N LEU A 65 -8.40 8.59 -7.17
CA LEU A 65 -8.14 8.27 -8.57
C LEU A 65 -6.66 8.53 -8.87
N LEU A 66 -5.91 7.47 -9.20
CA LEU A 66 -4.49 7.55 -9.54
C LEU A 66 -4.31 8.16 -10.95
N GLN A 67 -3.61 9.29 -11.02
CA GLN A 67 -3.32 10.06 -12.25
C GLN A 67 -1.88 9.87 -12.74
N THR A 68 -0.96 9.50 -11.85
CA THR A 68 0.42 9.17 -12.20
C THR A 68 0.84 7.92 -11.42
N PRO A 69 1.17 6.81 -12.09
CA PRO A 69 0.96 6.55 -13.52
C PRO A 69 -0.53 6.71 -13.93
N ASP A 70 -0.80 6.94 -15.22
CA ASP A 70 -2.17 7.02 -15.73
C ASP A 70 -2.84 5.63 -15.68
N TYR A 71 -3.56 5.39 -14.59
CA TYR A 71 -4.20 4.11 -14.29
C TYR A 71 -5.44 3.85 -15.18
N MET A 72 -5.99 4.89 -15.82
CA MET A 72 -7.10 4.73 -16.78
C MET A 72 -6.59 4.17 -18.11
N SER A 73 -5.40 4.61 -18.54
CA SER A 73 -4.74 4.10 -19.75
C SER A 73 -3.96 2.80 -19.52
N VAL A 74 -3.39 2.61 -18.33
CA VAL A 74 -2.58 1.43 -17.97
C VAL A 74 -3.05 0.86 -16.61
N PRO A 75 -4.03 -0.06 -16.59
CA PRO A 75 -4.64 -0.57 -15.35
C PRO A 75 -3.74 -1.41 -14.43
N THR A 76 -2.53 -1.77 -14.89
CA THR A 76 -1.51 -2.46 -14.07
C THR A 76 -0.14 -1.89 -14.41
N PRO A 77 0.20 -0.68 -13.91
CA PRO A 77 1.49 -0.05 -14.17
C PRO A 77 2.67 -0.92 -13.70
N MET A 78 3.80 -0.74 -14.37
CA MET A 78 5.06 -1.42 -14.05
C MET A 78 6.01 -0.45 -13.36
N PHE A 79 6.51 -0.83 -12.18
CA PHE A 79 7.48 -0.05 -11.41
C PHE A 79 8.84 -0.75 -11.34
N GLU A 80 9.91 0.03 -11.45
CA GLU A 80 11.27 -0.47 -11.41
C GLU A 80 11.76 -0.63 -9.96
N ILE A 81 12.31 -1.81 -9.65
CA ILE A 81 12.89 -2.10 -8.33
C ILE A 81 14.23 -1.38 -8.18
N GLY A 82 14.33 -0.55 -7.15
CA GLY A 82 15.52 0.23 -6.83
C GLY A 82 15.48 1.67 -7.31
N GLU A 83 14.39 2.10 -7.96
CA GLU A 83 14.19 3.46 -8.47
C GLU A 83 13.08 4.23 -7.75
N LYS A 84 12.95 5.51 -8.08
CA LYS A 84 11.95 6.43 -7.53
C LYS A 84 10.68 6.49 -8.37
N VAL A 85 9.60 5.96 -7.84
CA VAL A 85 8.26 5.98 -8.43
C VAL A 85 7.56 7.29 -8.07
N THR A 86 7.06 8.01 -9.07
CA THR A 86 6.15 9.14 -8.84
C THR A 86 4.72 8.64 -8.77
N LEU A 87 4.07 8.87 -7.64
CA LEU A 87 2.63 8.66 -7.44
C LEU A 87 1.93 10.03 -7.51
N GLY A 88 0.86 10.14 -8.28
CA GLY A 88 0.04 11.34 -8.37
C GLY A 88 -1.43 10.96 -8.44
N TRP A 89 -2.30 11.70 -7.76
CA TRP A 89 -3.71 11.32 -7.61
C TRP A 89 -4.61 12.54 -7.43
N LYS A 90 -5.91 12.32 -7.57
CA LYS A 90 -6.97 13.26 -7.17
C LYS A 90 -8.06 12.51 -6.41
N TYR A 91 -8.87 13.25 -5.66
CA TYR A 91 -10.09 12.71 -5.07
C TYR A 91 -11.24 12.70 -6.10
N THR A 92 -12.24 11.84 -5.92
CA THR A 92 -13.49 11.89 -6.69
C THR A 92 -14.33 13.10 -6.28
N ASN A 93 -15.27 13.49 -7.15
CA ASN A 93 -16.19 14.62 -6.88
C ASN A 93 -17.07 14.38 -5.64
N ASP A 94 -17.32 13.12 -5.28
CA ASP A 94 -18.06 12.72 -4.08
C ASP A 94 -17.26 12.95 -2.78
N THR A 95 -15.98 13.32 -2.88
CA THR A 95 -15.11 13.60 -1.72
C THR A 95 -15.31 15.03 -1.22
N ALA A 96 -16.43 15.30 -0.56
CA ALA A 96 -16.71 16.59 0.07
C ALA A 96 -15.74 16.94 1.22
N ARG A 97 -15.18 15.93 1.89
CA ARG A 97 -14.24 16.03 3.01
C ARG A 97 -12.97 15.22 2.70
N PRO A 98 -11.99 15.79 1.98
CA PRO A 98 -10.67 15.19 1.83
C PRO A 98 -10.05 14.90 3.19
N PRO A 99 -9.25 13.82 3.33
CA PRO A 99 -8.63 13.46 4.60
C PRO A 99 -7.66 14.56 5.06
N ALA A 100 -7.54 14.76 6.37
CA ALA A 100 -6.45 15.59 6.92
C ALA A 100 -5.11 14.87 6.78
N LYS A 101 -5.11 13.55 7.04
CA LYS A 101 -3.96 12.65 6.96
C LYS A 101 -4.24 11.60 5.90
N LEU A 102 -3.45 11.54 4.83
CA LEU A 102 -3.51 10.47 3.84
C LEU A 102 -2.40 9.46 4.15
N SER A 103 -2.70 8.17 4.02
CA SER A 103 -1.73 7.09 4.11
C SER A 103 -1.78 6.22 2.85
N ILE A 104 -0.62 5.70 2.46
CA ILE A 104 -0.41 4.84 1.30
C ILE A 104 0.36 3.61 1.77
N CYS A 105 -0.19 2.42 1.57
CA CYS A 105 0.49 1.16 1.91
C CYS A 105 0.51 0.21 0.70
N GLY A 106 1.35 -0.81 0.76
CA GLY A 106 1.43 -1.85 -0.27
C GLY A 106 1.30 -3.26 0.28
N LYS A 107 0.90 -4.20 -0.59
CA LYS A 107 0.80 -5.64 -0.31
C LYS A 107 1.52 -6.44 -1.39
N PHE A 108 2.19 -7.52 -0.97
CA PHE A 108 2.83 -8.47 -1.87
C PHE A 108 1.79 -9.29 -2.66
N PRO A 109 2.19 -9.87 -3.82
CA PRO A 109 1.31 -10.74 -4.60
C PRO A 109 0.81 -11.93 -3.76
N ARG A 110 -0.46 -12.28 -3.94
CA ARG A 110 -1.07 -13.47 -3.31
C ARG A 110 -0.27 -14.72 -3.67
N GLY A 111 -0.01 -15.58 -2.68
CA GLY A 111 0.79 -16.79 -2.86
C GLY A 111 2.30 -16.58 -2.89
N SER A 112 2.79 -15.33 -2.87
CA SER A 112 4.18 -15.09 -2.47
C SER A 112 4.30 -15.34 -0.96
N ASN A 113 5.21 -16.23 -0.55
CA ASN A 113 5.50 -16.52 0.87
C ASN A 113 6.30 -15.38 1.55
N LYS A 114 5.97 -14.13 1.19
CA LYS A 114 6.62 -12.87 1.54
C LYS A 114 5.75 -11.97 2.43
N SER A 115 4.43 -12.13 2.36
CA SER A 115 3.49 -11.41 3.24
C SER A 115 3.67 -11.93 4.69
N PRO A 116 4.13 -11.10 5.64
CA PRO A 116 4.36 -11.55 7.02
C PRO A 116 3.05 -11.86 7.75
N ASN A 117 1.94 -11.29 7.29
CA ASN A 117 0.59 -11.61 7.74
C ASN A 117 -0.37 -11.64 6.53
N PRO A 118 -0.82 -12.83 6.08
CA PRO A 118 -1.70 -12.94 4.92
C PRO A 118 -3.07 -12.26 5.12
N ALA A 119 -3.50 -12.06 6.37
CA ALA A 119 -4.74 -11.36 6.71
C ALA A 119 -4.60 -9.82 6.75
N SER A 120 -3.37 -9.28 6.76
CA SER A 120 -3.17 -7.82 6.70
C SER A 120 -3.46 -7.29 5.29
N LEU A 121 -4.09 -6.12 5.18
CA LEU A 121 -4.22 -5.41 3.90
C LEU A 121 -2.92 -4.72 3.49
N CYS A 122 -2.05 -4.40 4.45
CA CYS A 122 -0.74 -3.78 4.23
C CYS A 122 0.38 -4.72 4.68
N ASP A 123 1.35 -5.02 3.81
CA ASP A 123 2.61 -5.69 4.18
C ASP A 123 3.73 -4.65 4.45
N TRP A 124 3.62 -3.42 3.94
CA TRP A 124 4.49 -2.28 4.24
C TRP A 124 3.81 -0.94 3.98
N ASP A 125 4.32 0.13 4.58
CA ASP A 125 3.87 1.50 4.33
C ASP A 125 4.75 2.18 3.27
N ILE A 126 4.11 2.86 2.32
CA ILE A 126 4.74 3.70 1.30
C ILE A 126 4.82 5.15 1.79
N ALA A 127 3.75 5.63 2.45
CA ALA A 127 3.66 6.92 3.10
C ALA A 127 2.67 6.82 4.27
N VAL A 128 3.00 7.38 5.43
CA VAL A 128 2.14 7.36 6.62
C VAL A 128 1.80 8.78 7.03
N ASN A 129 0.49 9.06 7.19
CA ASN A 129 -0.05 10.31 7.71
C ASN A 129 0.53 11.58 7.06
N ILE A 130 0.74 11.54 5.74
CA ILE A 130 1.12 12.72 4.96
C ILE A 130 -0.08 13.66 4.85
N SER A 131 0.16 14.97 4.64
CA SER A 131 -0.93 15.94 4.48
C SER A 131 -1.86 15.53 3.35
N GLY A 132 -3.16 15.34 3.61
CA GLY A 132 -4.13 14.92 2.61
C GLY A 132 -4.46 15.99 1.55
N SER A 133 -3.96 17.22 1.71
CA SER A 133 -3.91 18.22 0.64
C SER A 133 -2.85 17.93 -0.44
N LEU A 134 -1.93 16.99 -0.20
CA LEU A 134 -1.00 16.52 -1.21
C LEU A 134 -1.72 15.68 -2.26
N ASN A 135 -1.34 15.87 -3.52
CA ASN A 135 -1.82 15.14 -4.69
C ASN A 135 -0.67 14.41 -5.41
N LYS A 136 0.53 14.40 -4.81
CA LYS A 136 1.75 13.82 -5.36
C LYS A 136 2.70 13.34 -4.26
N TYR A 137 3.32 12.19 -4.47
CA TYR A 137 4.35 11.62 -3.60
C TYR A 137 5.44 10.94 -4.44
N ILE A 138 6.66 10.85 -3.91
CA ILE A 138 7.77 10.14 -4.54
C ILE A 138 8.15 8.97 -3.64
N TRP A 139 7.85 7.76 -4.08
CA TRP A 139 8.18 6.53 -3.40
C TRP A 139 9.55 6.01 -3.88
N ASP A 140 10.51 5.93 -2.97
CA ASP A 140 11.82 5.34 -3.26
C ASP A 140 11.81 3.83 -2.95
N THR A 141 11.70 3.00 -3.98
CA THR A 141 11.59 1.53 -3.84
C THR A 141 12.88 0.86 -3.35
N ARG A 142 13.99 1.61 -3.25
CA ARG A 142 15.27 1.13 -2.70
C ARG A 142 15.32 1.22 -1.17
N THR A 143 14.56 2.14 -0.59
CA THR A 143 14.62 2.47 0.84
C THR A 143 13.29 2.27 1.58
N VAL A 144 12.16 2.33 0.88
CA VAL A 144 10.81 2.18 1.44
C VAL A 144 10.17 0.90 0.92
N GLY A 145 10.04 -0.09 1.80
CA GLY A 145 9.48 -1.40 1.52
C GLY A 145 9.30 -2.23 2.79
N ALA A 146 8.90 -3.49 2.65
CA ALA A 146 8.62 -4.36 3.79
C ALA A 146 9.89 -4.66 4.62
N PRO A 147 9.85 -4.55 5.97
CA PRO A 147 10.99 -4.85 6.82
C PRO A 147 11.55 -6.25 6.57
N GLY A 148 12.83 -6.33 6.19
CA GLY A 148 13.52 -7.59 5.93
C GLY A 148 13.13 -8.34 4.64
N VAL A 149 12.22 -7.81 3.81
CA VAL A 149 11.75 -8.48 2.59
C VAL A 149 11.99 -7.61 1.36
N ALA A 150 12.97 -8.01 0.53
CA ALA A 150 13.22 -7.36 -0.75
C ALA A 150 12.08 -7.58 -1.75
N PHE A 151 11.76 -6.53 -2.52
CA PHE A 151 10.90 -6.61 -3.69
C PHE A 151 11.47 -7.60 -4.73
N VAL A 152 10.57 -8.23 -5.48
CA VAL A 152 10.90 -9.17 -6.56
C VAL A 152 10.16 -8.80 -7.83
N ALA A 153 10.79 -9.03 -8.98
CA ALA A 153 10.13 -8.86 -10.27
C ALA A 153 8.96 -9.85 -10.37
N SER A 154 7.73 -9.33 -10.32
CA SER A 154 6.51 -10.12 -10.21
C SER A 154 5.28 -9.25 -10.47
N SER A 155 4.16 -9.89 -10.82
CA SER A 155 2.87 -9.23 -11.06
C SER A 155 1.92 -9.37 -9.87
N GLY A 156 0.92 -8.49 -9.81
CA GLY A 156 -0.16 -8.60 -8.83
C GLY A 156 0.16 -8.06 -7.43
N TYR A 157 1.08 -7.09 -7.32
CA TYR A 157 1.20 -6.28 -6.13
C TYR A 157 -0.03 -5.37 -5.98
N LEU A 158 -0.34 -5.01 -4.74
CA LEU A 158 -1.46 -4.11 -4.42
C LEU A 158 -0.95 -2.85 -3.73
N MET A 159 -1.58 -1.72 -3.99
CA MET A 159 -1.36 -0.44 -3.33
C MET A 159 -2.70 0.12 -2.85
N TYR A 160 -2.76 0.51 -1.59
CA TYR A 160 -3.95 1.10 -0.96
C TYR A 160 -3.70 2.56 -0.62
N PHE A 161 -4.66 3.42 -0.96
CA PHE A 161 -4.75 4.80 -0.48
C PHE A 161 -5.92 4.90 0.50
N TYR A 162 -5.71 5.43 1.70
CA TYR A 162 -6.73 5.52 2.74
C TYR A 162 -6.55 6.73 3.64
N ASP A 163 -7.63 7.13 4.31
CA ASP A 163 -7.60 8.15 5.36
C ASP A 163 -6.88 7.60 6.60
N GLY A 164 -5.81 8.27 7.02
CA GLY A 164 -4.95 7.86 8.12
C GLY A 164 -5.67 7.79 9.47
N ASP A 165 -6.75 8.55 9.64
CA ASP A 165 -7.53 8.58 10.89
C ASP A 165 -8.57 7.43 10.96
N TYR A 166 -8.97 6.85 9.83
CA TYR A 166 -9.85 5.68 9.78
C TYR A 166 -9.14 4.36 9.51
N GLY A 167 -7.94 4.41 8.93
CA GLY A 167 -7.15 3.23 8.58
C GLY A 167 -7.68 2.44 7.37
N VAL A 168 -6.85 1.53 6.87
CA VAL A 168 -7.13 0.72 5.67
C VAL A 168 -8.30 -0.27 5.85
N ASN A 169 -8.64 -0.61 7.09
CA ASN A 169 -9.64 -1.63 7.43
C ASN A 169 -11.07 -1.07 7.58
N ASN A 170 -11.31 0.23 7.35
CA ASN A 170 -12.65 0.81 7.38
C ASN A 170 -13.23 0.96 5.96
N PRO A 171 -14.04 0.01 5.46
CA PRO A 171 -14.62 0.07 4.12
C PRO A 171 -15.85 0.98 4.01
N ARG A 172 -16.32 1.59 5.11
CA ARG A 172 -17.55 2.40 5.17
C ARG A 172 -17.36 3.67 6.01
N PRO A 173 -16.49 4.60 5.58
CA PRO A 173 -16.50 5.94 6.14
C PRO A 173 -17.80 6.64 5.74
N GLY A 174 -18.29 7.53 6.60
CA GLY A 174 -19.51 8.29 6.33
C GLY A 174 -19.41 9.20 5.10
N ALA A 175 -20.56 9.71 4.64
CA ALA A 175 -20.70 10.54 3.45
C ALA A 175 -19.60 11.59 3.25
N GLY A 176 -19.12 11.76 2.02
CA GLY A 176 -18.13 12.76 1.66
C GLY A 176 -16.67 12.43 2.00
N ARG A 177 -16.39 11.36 2.74
CA ARG A 177 -15.02 10.90 3.10
C ARG A 177 -14.52 9.83 2.13
N ILE A 178 -13.20 9.60 2.07
CA ILE A 178 -12.62 8.61 1.14
C ILE A 178 -12.69 7.17 1.66
N VAL A 179 -13.17 6.22 0.85
CA VAL A 179 -12.94 4.78 1.10
C VAL A 179 -11.48 4.37 0.77
N PRO A 180 -10.95 3.34 1.44
CA PRO A 180 -9.71 2.68 1.04
C PRO A 180 -9.75 2.28 -0.45
N SER A 181 -8.92 2.94 -1.25
CA SER A 181 -8.89 2.82 -2.71
C SER A 181 -7.75 1.91 -3.14
N LEU A 182 -8.05 0.89 -3.94
CA LEU A 182 -7.12 -0.18 -4.29
C LEU A 182 -6.62 -0.08 -5.75
N PHE A 183 -5.31 -0.15 -5.93
CA PHE A 183 -4.62 -0.18 -7.23
C PHE A 183 -3.74 -1.41 -7.35
N TRP A 184 -3.74 -2.04 -8.53
CA TRP A 184 -2.86 -3.16 -8.87
C TRP A 184 -1.60 -2.64 -9.56
N PHE A 185 -0.45 -3.22 -9.27
CA PHE A 185 0.77 -2.92 -10.01
C PHE A 185 1.69 -4.13 -10.14
N ASN A 186 2.67 -4.01 -11.02
CA ASN A 186 3.70 -5.02 -11.26
C ASN A 186 5.05 -4.40 -10.96
N MET A 187 6.03 -5.21 -10.54
CA MET A 187 7.41 -4.76 -10.37
C MET A 187 8.34 -5.50 -11.33
N TYR A 188 9.36 -4.80 -11.84
CA TYR A 188 10.40 -5.37 -12.69
C TYR A 188 11.79 -4.93 -12.23
N ASN A 189 12.83 -5.61 -12.70
CA ASN A 189 14.21 -5.25 -12.46
C ASN A 189 14.86 -4.90 -13.81
N SER A 190 15.36 -3.68 -13.97
CA SER A 190 16.04 -3.23 -15.20
C SER A 190 17.40 -3.87 -15.42
N ARG A 191 17.99 -4.46 -14.37
CA ARG A 191 19.32 -5.09 -14.41
C ARG A 191 19.35 -6.44 -15.14
N TYR A 192 18.27 -6.82 -15.84
CA TYR A 192 18.32 -7.86 -16.84
C TYR A 192 18.89 -7.28 -18.15
N ASP A 193 20.21 -7.15 -18.20
CA ASP A 193 21.00 -7.01 -19.42
C ASP A 193 20.95 -8.29 -20.30
N GLN A 194 20.37 -9.36 -19.77
CA GLN A 194 20.28 -10.68 -20.39
C GLN A 194 18.86 -10.99 -20.91
N THR A 195 18.45 -10.37 -22.01
CA THR A 195 17.25 -10.80 -22.75
C THR A 195 17.41 -12.15 -23.47
N ASN A 196 18.63 -12.66 -23.59
CA ASN A 196 18.97 -13.85 -24.39
C ASN A 196 19.78 -14.94 -23.66
N GLN A 197 20.10 -14.83 -22.37
CA GLN A 197 20.75 -15.96 -21.67
C GLN A 197 19.72 -17.04 -21.35
N GLY A 198 19.83 -18.17 -22.05
CA GLY A 198 18.87 -19.29 -22.00
C GLY A 198 18.01 -19.43 -23.26
N VAL A 199 18.02 -18.44 -24.15
CA VAL A 199 17.46 -18.57 -25.51
C VAL A 199 18.49 -19.31 -26.37
N PRO A 200 18.19 -20.50 -26.93
CA PRO A 200 19.14 -21.22 -27.78
C PRO A 200 19.57 -20.39 -29.00
N ALA A 201 20.84 -20.49 -29.38
CA ALA A 201 21.33 -19.84 -30.60
C ALA A 201 20.55 -20.37 -31.82
N GLY A 202 19.84 -19.48 -32.52
CA GLY A 202 18.94 -19.83 -33.62
C GLY A 202 17.48 -20.08 -33.22
N TYR A 203 17.08 -19.78 -31.97
CA TYR A 203 15.66 -19.72 -31.61
C TYR A 203 14.96 -18.57 -32.35
N ASP A 204 14.08 -18.93 -33.27
CA ASP A 204 13.19 -18.01 -33.98
C ASP A 204 11.77 -18.13 -33.38
N PRO A 205 11.23 -17.07 -32.73
CA PRO A 205 9.87 -17.08 -32.19
C PRO A 205 8.78 -16.94 -33.27
N SER A 206 9.13 -16.77 -34.55
CA SER A 206 8.18 -16.42 -35.61
C SER A 206 7.22 -17.52 -36.13
N PRO A 207 7.32 -18.82 -35.79
CA PRO A 207 6.23 -19.78 -36.02
C PRO A 207 5.35 -19.93 -34.77
N ALA A 208 4.81 -18.81 -34.27
CA ALA A 208 3.61 -18.87 -33.45
C ALA A 208 2.52 -19.55 -34.30
N ALA A 209 2.18 -20.80 -33.95
CA ALA A 209 1.34 -21.65 -34.78
C ALA A 209 0.06 -20.90 -35.21
N PRO A 210 -0.28 -20.86 -36.52
CA PRO A 210 -1.44 -20.12 -36.98
C PRO A 210 -2.64 -20.61 -36.21
N ALA A 211 -3.33 -19.68 -35.53
CA ALA A 211 -4.37 -19.99 -34.56
C ALA A 211 -5.34 -21.00 -35.17
N ALA A 212 -5.31 -22.23 -34.65
CA ALA A 212 -6.15 -23.31 -35.13
C ALA A 212 -7.60 -22.88 -34.88
N ALA A 213 -8.26 -22.43 -35.95
CA ALA A 213 -9.62 -21.95 -35.90
C ALA A 213 -10.53 -23.14 -35.59
N LEU A 214 -10.72 -23.42 -34.29
CA LEU A 214 -11.69 -24.36 -33.76
C LEU A 214 -13.09 -23.84 -34.10
N ARG A 215 -13.51 -24.12 -35.34
CA ARG A 215 -14.90 -24.11 -35.75
C ARG A 215 -15.61 -25.23 -35.02
N VAL A 216 -15.97 -24.97 -33.77
CA VAL A 216 -16.92 -25.79 -33.01
C VAL A 216 -18.26 -25.69 -33.74
N TRP A 217 -18.56 -26.66 -34.58
CA TRP A 217 -19.89 -26.83 -35.15
C TRP A 217 -20.82 -27.35 -34.06
N SER A 218 -21.60 -26.46 -33.47
CA SER A 218 -22.64 -26.80 -32.51
C SER A 218 -23.70 -27.70 -33.15
N ALA A 219 -23.64 -29.00 -32.87
CA ALA A 219 -24.69 -29.95 -33.22
C ALA A 219 -25.90 -29.77 -32.27
N MET A 220 -26.73 -28.76 -32.53
CA MET A 220 -28.08 -28.69 -31.97
C MET A 220 -29.02 -29.59 -32.79
N ALA A 221 -29.52 -30.67 -32.19
CA ALA A 221 -30.72 -31.36 -32.68
C ALA A 221 -31.43 -32.13 -31.55
N LEU A 222 -32.48 -31.48 -31.02
CA LEU A 222 -33.82 -32.03 -30.80
C LEU A 222 -33.99 -33.33 -29.95
N THR A 223 -34.20 -33.16 -28.65
CA THR A 223 -35.04 -34.06 -27.85
C THR A 223 -36.52 -33.82 -28.15
N VAL A 224 -37.23 -34.83 -28.65
CA VAL A 224 -38.62 -34.74 -29.16
C VAL A 224 -39.54 -35.66 -28.38
N LEU A 225 -40.57 -35.07 -27.73
CA LEU A 225 -41.83 -35.67 -27.22
C LEU A 225 -41.70 -36.87 -26.24
N ALA A 226 -42.75 -37.27 -25.52
CA ALA A 226 -43.80 -36.52 -24.80
C ALA A 226 -44.51 -37.51 -23.84
N VAL A 227 -45.12 -36.97 -22.78
CA VAL A 227 -45.86 -37.75 -21.78
C VAL A 227 -47.23 -38.14 -22.32
N ALA A 228 -47.55 -39.44 -22.34
CA ALA A 228 -48.92 -39.95 -22.49
C ALA A 228 -49.06 -41.42 -22.02
N ALA A 229 -49.40 -41.64 -20.74
CA ALA A 229 -50.06 -42.86 -20.25
C ALA A 229 -50.37 -42.77 -18.73
N ALA A 230 -51.50 -42.15 -18.36
CA ALA A 230 -52.11 -42.32 -17.05
C ALA A 230 -53.59 -41.92 -17.07
N MET A 231 -54.47 -42.91 -17.21
CA MET A 231 -55.80 -43.03 -16.55
C MET A 231 -56.56 -44.20 -17.18
N GLY A 232 -56.52 -45.32 -16.47
CA GLY A 232 -57.44 -46.45 -16.53
C GLY A 232 -57.74 -46.87 -15.09
#